data_AF-A0A840TJG7-F1
#
_entry.id   AF-A0A840TJG7-F1
#
_cell.length_a   1.000
_cell.length_b   1.000
_cell.length_c   1.000
_cell.angle_alpha   90.00
_cell.angle_beta   90.00
_cell.angle_gamma   90.00
#
_symmetry.space_group_name_H-M   'P 1'
#
loop_
_entity.id
_entity.type
_entity.pdbx_description
1 polymer ?
#
loop_
_entity_poly.entity_id
_entity_poly.type
_entity_poly.pdbx_seq_one_letter_code
_entity_poly.pdbx_strand_id
1 'polypeptide(L)' 'MEFLEYLKQKKIDAGVFRQAEPTRYAEWEKLFEEVHPESFTAQKKFLLNDLRRRYLLREV' A
#
# COMPACT_ATOMS: atom_id res chain seq x y z
N MET A 1 -3.19 -11.90 -5.64
CA MET A 1 -3.58 -10.49 -5.49
C MET A 1 -2.34 -9.68 -5.75
N GLU A 2 -2.40 -8.75 -6.69
CA GLU A 2 -1.28 -7.85 -6.95
C GLU A 2 -1.22 -6.72 -5.91
N PHE A 3 -0.04 -6.13 -5.70
CA PHE A 3 0.13 -5.04 -4.73
C PHE A 3 -0.79 -3.83 -5.01
N LEU A 4 -1.02 -3.52 -6.29
CA LEU A 4 -1.96 -2.48 -6.71
C LEU A 4 -3.40 -2.78 -6.29
N GLU A 5 -3.85 -4.02 -6.48
CA GLU A 5 -5.19 -4.45 -6.05
C GLU A 5 -5.32 -4.41 -4.53
N TYR A 6 -4.26 -4.82 -3.83
CA TYR A 6 -4.19 -4.76 -2.38
C TYR A 6 -4.34 -3.33 -1.85
N LEU A 7 -3.59 -2.37 -2.41
CA LEU A 7 -3.69 -0.97 -2.01
C LEU A 7 -5.09 -0.39 -2.25
N LYS A 8 -5.71 -0.72 -3.40
CA LYS A 8 -7.12 -0.35 -3.68
C LYS A 8 -8.08 -0.88 -2.61
N GLN A 9 -7.96 -2.16 -2.21
CA GLN A 9 -8.76 -2.73 -1.12
C GLN A 9 -8.54 -2.04 0.23
N LYS A 10 -7.33 -1.52 0.47
CA LYS A 10 -7.03 -0.71 1.66
C LYS A 10 -7.47 0.76 1.54
N LYS A 11 -8.13 1.14 0.45
CA LYS A 11 -8.51 2.52 0.11
C LYS A 11 -7.30 3.45 0.04
N ILE A 12 -6.19 2.95 -0.50
CA ILE A 12 -4.96 3.70 -0.70
C ILE A 12 -4.75 3.92 -2.20
N ASP A 13 -4.53 5.18 -2.60
CA ASP A 13 -4.19 5.54 -3.96
C ASP A 13 -2.71 5.21 -4.23
N ALA A 14 -2.50 4.17 -5.03
CA ALA A 14 -1.15 3.73 -5.41
C ALA A 14 -0.40 4.79 -6.23
N GLY A 15 -1.10 5.59 -7.04
CA GLY A 15 -0.50 6.66 -7.82
C GLY A 15 0.04 7.78 -6.94
N VAL A 16 -0.76 8.24 -5.98
CA VAL A 16 -0.33 9.26 -5.01
C VAL A 16 0.77 8.73 -4.10
N PHE A 17 0.64 7.49 -3.62
CA PHE A 17 1.67 6.87 -2.77
C PHE A 17 3.01 6.73 -3.52
N ARG A 18 2.99 6.24 -4.77
CA ARG A 18 4.20 6.09 -5.59
C ARG A 18 4.87 7.43 -5.91
N GLN A 19 4.10 8.49 -6.13
CA GLN A 19 4.64 9.83 -6.39
C GLN A 19 5.24 10.47 -5.12
N ALA A 20 4.57 10.32 -3.98
CA ALA A 20 5.02 10.92 -2.73
C ALA A 20 6.19 10.18 -2.08
N GLU A 21 6.21 8.84 -2.13
CA GLU A 21 7.21 7.99 -1.49
C GLU A 21 7.68 6.85 -2.43
N PRO A 22 8.35 7.15 -3.57
CA PRO A 22 8.70 6.17 -4.60
C PRO A 22 9.59 5.03 -4.11
N THR A 23 10.58 5.32 -3.27
CA THR A 23 11.49 4.30 -2.71
C THR A 23 10.72 3.31 -1.84
N ARG A 24 9.87 3.84 -0.95
CA ARG A 24 9.07 3.01 -0.04
C ARG A 24 8.03 2.20 -0.78
N TYR A 25 7.40 2.78 -1.82
CA TYR A 25 6.50 2.05 -2.70
C TYR A 25 7.20 0.84 -3.31
N ALA A 26 8.40 1.01 -3.90
CA ALA A 26 9.14 -0.07 -4.52
C ALA A 26 9.61 -1.14 -3.52
N GLU A 27 10.04 -0.74 -2.32
CA GLU A 27 10.36 -1.68 -1.24
C GLU A 27 9.16 -2.51 -0.80
N TRP A 28 8.00 -1.84 -0.68
CA TRP A 28 6.77 -2.50 -0.23
C TRP A 28 6.19 -3.40 -1.30
N GLU A 29 6.27 -3.01 -2.57
CA GLU A 29 5.88 -3.84 -3.71
C GLU A 29 6.67 -5.13 -3.73
N LYS A 30 8.01 -5.06 -3.63
CA LYS A 30 8.88 -6.23 -3.53
C LYS A 30 8.57 -7.09 -2.31
N LEU A 31 8.46 -6.48 -1.13
CA LEU A 31 8.14 -7.22 0.10
C LEU A 31 6.78 -7.92 0.00
N PHE A 32 5.81 -7.31 -0.66
CA PHE A 32 4.47 -7.88 -0.85
C PHE A 32 4.48 -9.10 -1.79
N GLU A 33 5.44 -9.18 -2.72
CA GLU A 33 5.66 -10.38 -3.54
C GLU A 33 6.29 -11.53 -2.73
N GLU A 34 7.11 -11.21 -1.73
CA GLU A 34 7.81 -12.20 -0.91
C GLU A 34 6.95 -12.80 0.21
N VAL A 35 5.87 -12.10 0.63
CA VAL A 35 5.05 -12.52 1.77
C VAL A 35 3.55 -12.54 1.46
N HIS A 36 2.79 -13.35 2.19
CA HIS A 36 1.34 -13.38 2.05
C HIS A 36 0.69 -12.02 2.41
N PRO A 37 -0.38 -11.55 1.73
CA PRO A 37 -1.03 -10.26 1.99
C PRO A 37 -1.46 -10.04 3.44
N GLU A 38 -1.87 -11.10 4.14
CA GLU A 38 -2.24 -11.03 5.55
C GLU A 38 -1.03 -10.76 6.45
N SER A 39 0.08 -11.47 6.20
CA SER A 39 1.35 -11.25 6.89
C SER A 39 1.86 -9.83 6.66
N PHE A 40 1.81 -9.35 5.42
CA PHE A 40 2.15 -7.96 5.09
C PHE A 40 1.27 -6.98 5.86
N THR A 41 -0.05 -7.20 5.86
CA THR A 41 -1.01 -6.34 6.57
C THR A 41 -0.73 -6.31 8.06
N ALA A 42 -0.44 -7.45 8.68
CA ALA A 42 -0.12 -7.53 10.10
C ALA A 42 1.15 -6.75 10.44
N GLN A 43 2.22 -6.95 9.66
CA GLN A 43 3.51 -6.27 9.85
C GLN A 43 3.42 -4.76 9.64
N LYS A 44 2.60 -4.30 8.69
CA LYS A 44 2.52 -2.89 8.28
C LYS A 44 1.24 -2.18 8.74
N LYS A 45 0.44 -2.79 9.62
CA LYS A 45 -0.91 -2.32 10.00
C LYS A 45 -0.98 -0.83 10.34
N PHE A 46 -0.09 -0.35 11.22
CA PHE A 46 -0.08 1.04 11.64
C PHE A 46 0.35 2.00 10.53
N LEU A 47 1.29 1.55 9.68
CA LEU A 47 1.78 2.32 8.54
C LEU A 47 0.74 2.41 7.43
N LEU A 48 -0.01 1.32 7.19
CA LEU A 48 -1.14 1.28 6.25
C LEU A 48 -2.26 2.22 6.68
N ASN A 49 -2.54 2.29 7.99
CA ASN A 49 -3.52 3.25 8.52
C ASN A 49 -3.10 4.70 8.27
N ASP A 50 -1.80 4.99 8.38
CA ASP A 50 -1.26 6.31 8.10
C ASP A 50 -1.29 6.64 6.61
N LEU A 51 -0.85 5.70 5.76
CA LEU A 51 -0.93 5.79 4.29
C LEU A 51 -2.35 6.06 3.83
N ARG A 52 -3.35 5.37 4.39
CA ARG A 52 -4.76 5.58 4.05
C ARG A 52 -5.26 6.99 4.39
N ARG A 53 -4.75 7.61 5.45
CA ARG A 53 -5.12 9.01 5.78
C ARG A 53 -4.47 10.01 4.82
N ARG A 54 -3.22 9.75 4.42
CA ARG A 54 -2.45 10.64 3.54
C ARG A 54 -2.83 10.51 2.06
N TYR A 55 -3.04 9.28 1.62
CA TYR A 55 -3.22 8.88 0.22
C TYR A 55 -4.54 8.13 0.06
N LEU A 56 -5.62 8.66 0.62
CA LEU A 56 -6.96 8.07 0.50
C LEU A 56 -7.32 7.95 -0.98
N LEU A 57 -7.65 6.73 -1.43
CA LEU A 57 -8.22 6.52 -2.76
C LEU A 57 -9.58 7.21 -2.82
N ARG A 58 -9.64 8.32 -3.57
CA ARG A 58 -10.89 9.01 -3.86
C ARG A 58 -11.50 8.33 -5.08
N GLU A 59 -12.71 7.81 -4.93
CA GLU A 59 -13.50 7.45 -6.11
C GLU A 59 -13.73 8.73 -6.91
N VAL A 60 -13.34 8.69 -8.18
CA VAL A 60 -13.64 9.74 -9.16
C VAL A 60 -15.05 9.52 -9.66
#